data_AF-A0A3P8M5V7-F1
#
_entry.id   AF-A0A3P8M5V7-F1
#
_cell.length_a   1.000
_cell.length_b   1.000
_cell.length_c   1.000
_cell.angle_alpha   90.00
_cell.angle_beta   90.00
_cell.angle_gamma   90.00
#
_symmetry.space_group_name_H-M   'P 1'
#
loop_
_entity.id
_entity.type
_entity.pdbx_description
1 polymer ?
#
loop_
_entity_poly.entity_id
_entity_poly.type
_entity_poly.pdbx_seq_one_letter_code
_entity_poly.pdbx_strand_id
1 'polypeptide(L)'
;MKSALLMLMWLTVSTPVAHAADWLNWRKVGDATLTWGPFVIYTSQLRTPDGRYDGLAQKQVLIITYKRDIAREDLVDATRDQWQAQGILASEPQSEAWLQMLSSVWPDVTSGTQLAFVLNDRQGQFWYRASSAQKTLPH
;
A
#
# COMPACT_ATOMS: atom_id res chain seq x y z
N MET A 1 -39.46 -25.76 47.48
CA MET A 1 -40.10 -25.48 46.18
C MET A 1 -39.44 -24.21 45.63
N LYS A 2 -38.51 -24.37 44.68
CA LYS A 2 -38.64 -23.94 43.26
C LYS A 2 -38.77 -22.40 43.12
N SER A 3 -37.92 -21.64 42.45
CA SER A 3 -36.67 -21.84 41.73
C SER A 3 -36.05 -20.45 41.57
N ALA A 4 -34.75 -20.29 41.79
CA ALA A 4 -34.01 -19.14 41.30
C ALA A 4 -33.98 -19.24 39.76
N LEU A 5 -34.55 -18.25 39.05
CA LEU A 5 -34.59 -18.26 37.59
C LEU A 5 -33.97 -16.99 37.01
N LEU A 6 -32.75 -17.19 36.52
CA LEU A 6 -32.12 -16.59 35.34
C LEU A 6 -32.47 -15.14 34.97
N MET A 7 -31.49 -14.26 35.14
CA MET A 7 -31.30 -13.10 34.26
C MET A 7 -29.86 -13.16 33.73
N LEU A 8 -29.65 -13.96 32.69
CA LEU A 8 -28.42 -14.03 31.91
C LEU A 8 -28.82 -14.20 30.43
N MET A 9 -28.07 -13.57 29.51
CA MET A 9 -28.27 -13.47 28.05
C MET A 9 -29.07 -12.22 27.63
N TRP A 10 -28.58 -11.33 26.76
CA TRP A 10 -27.53 -11.46 25.75
C TRP A 10 -26.65 -10.21 25.73
N LEU A 11 -25.36 -10.37 26.03
CA LEU A 11 -24.35 -9.48 25.48
C LEU A 11 -24.00 -10.06 24.11
N THR A 12 -24.67 -9.60 23.05
CA THR A 12 -24.21 -9.85 21.69
C THR A 12 -22.88 -9.13 21.52
N VAL A 13 -21.79 -9.84 21.79
CA VAL A 13 -20.46 -9.41 21.40
C VAL A 13 -20.48 -9.44 19.87
N SER A 14 -20.66 -8.26 19.25
CA SER A 14 -20.35 -8.07 17.84
C SER A 14 -18.86 -8.33 17.69
N THR A 15 -18.50 -9.57 17.35
CA THR A 15 -17.16 -9.85 16.84
C THR A 15 -17.04 -9.11 15.51
N PRO A 16 -16.09 -8.15 15.36
CA PRO A 16 -15.83 -7.59 14.06
C PRO A 16 -15.42 -8.75 13.15
N VAL A 17 -16.20 -8.99 12.10
CA VAL A 17 -15.82 -9.96 11.07
C VAL A 17 -14.60 -9.35 10.39
N ALA A 18 -13.42 -9.89 10.71
CA ALA A 18 -12.24 -9.61 9.92
C ALA A 18 -12.48 -10.22 8.54
N HIS A 19 -12.92 -9.39 7.58
CA HIS A 19 -12.99 -9.81 6.18
C HIS A 19 -11.56 -10.20 5.79
N ALA A 20 -11.34 -11.49 5.55
CA ALA A 20 -10.13 -11.94 4.89
C ALA A 20 -10.02 -11.14 3.59
N ALA A 21 -8.83 -10.65 3.30
CA ALA A 21 -8.57 -9.85 2.12
C ALA A 21 -8.77 -10.70 0.85
N ASP A 22 -10.02 -10.78 0.34
CA ASP A 22 -10.37 -11.54 -0.87
C ASP A 22 -9.52 -11.17 -2.08
N TRP A 23 -9.05 -9.92 -2.09
CA TRP A 23 -8.18 -9.37 -3.11
C TRP A 23 -6.78 -10.01 -3.18
N LEU A 24 -6.38 -10.78 -2.17
CA LEU A 24 -5.16 -11.60 -2.22
C LEU A 24 -5.27 -12.71 -3.30
N ASN A 25 -6.48 -13.15 -3.61
CA ASN A 25 -6.75 -14.19 -4.61
C ASN A 25 -7.10 -13.62 -6.01
N TRP A 26 -7.17 -12.29 -6.15
CA TRP A 26 -7.46 -11.65 -7.42
C TRP A 26 -6.35 -11.85 -8.43
N ARG A 27 -6.72 -11.83 -9.72
CA ARG A 27 -5.82 -12.08 -10.83
C ARG A 27 -4.98 -10.84 -11.12
N LYS A 28 -3.68 -11.05 -11.33
CA LYS A 28 -2.75 -9.98 -11.70
C LYS A 28 -3.09 -9.47 -13.10
N VAL A 29 -3.25 -8.16 -13.21
CA VAL A 29 -3.44 -7.44 -14.47
C VAL A 29 -2.12 -6.88 -14.98
N GLY A 30 -1.28 -6.41 -14.06
CA GLY A 30 0.02 -5.88 -14.38
C GLY A 30 0.92 -5.80 -13.15
N ASP A 31 2.20 -5.56 -13.40
CA ASP A 31 3.20 -5.27 -12.38
C ASP A 31 4.16 -4.21 -12.90
N ALA A 32 4.77 -3.51 -11.95
CA ALA A 32 5.84 -2.58 -12.24
C ALA A 32 6.92 -2.73 -11.17
N THR A 33 8.16 -2.45 -11.55
CA THR A 33 9.28 -2.40 -10.62
C THR A 33 9.88 -1.02 -10.70
N LEU A 34 9.91 -0.31 -9.57
CA LEU A 34 10.64 0.94 -9.48
C LEU A 34 12.08 0.62 -9.08
N THR A 35 13.03 1.05 -9.91
CA THR A 35 14.46 0.95 -9.65
C THR A 35 15.09 2.33 -9.61
N TRP A 36 16.07 2.52 -8.74
CA TRP A 36 16.98 3.65 -8.78
C TRP A 36 18.42 3.16 -8.86
N GLY A 37 19.10 3.52 -9.93
CA GLY A 37 20.42 2.98 -10.25
C GLY A 37 20.40 1.44 -10.24
N PRO A 38 21.31 0.78 -9.50
CA PRO A 38 21.35 -0.69 -9.40
C PRO A 38 20.33 -1.27 -8.41
N PHE A 39 19.52 -0.43 -7.74
CA PHE A 39 18.67 -0.86 -6.63
C PHE A 39 17.19 -0.96 -7.04
N VAL A 40 16.52 -2.01 -6.56
CA VAL A 40 15.06 -2.13 -6.61
C VAL A 40 14.46 -1.48 -5.37
N ILE A 41 13.61 -0.48 -5.58
CA ILE A 41 12.95 0.31 -4.52
C ILE A 41 11.70 -0.41 -4.04
N TYR A 42 10.79 -0.66 -4.98
CA TYR A 42 9.61 -1.47 -4.73
C TYR A 42 9.19 -2.23 -5.99
N THR A 43 8.42 -3.28 -5.77
CA THR A 43 7.64 -3.94 -6.80
C THR A 43 6.17 -3.66 -6.52
N SER A 44 5.42 -3.26 -7.54
CA SER A 44 3.98 -3.07 -7.46
C SER A 44 3.24 -4.08 -8.33
N GLN A 45 2.01 -4.43 -7.93
CA GLN A 45 1.11 -5.30 -8.68
C GLN A 45 -0.28 -4.71 -8.67
N LEU A 46 -0.89 -4.60 -9.85
CA LEU A 46 -2.30 -4.31 -9.99
C LEU A 46 -3.06 -5.62 -10.18
N ARG A 47 -4.10 -5.84 -9.38
CA ARG A 47 -4.95 -7.04 -9.47
C ARG A 47 -6.42 -6.65 -9.53
N THR A 48 -7.19 -7.45 -10.25
CA THR A 48 -8.64 -7.34 -10.36
C THR A 48 -9.29 -8.73 -10.27
N PRO A 49 -10.59 -8.84 -9.92
CA PRO A 49 -11.25 -10.15 -9.78
C PRO A 49 -11.14 -11.04 -11.04
N ASP A 50 -11.24 -10.44 -12.21
CA ASP A 50 -11.27 -11.14 -13.50
C ASP A 50 -9.92 -11.10 -14.25
N GLY A 51 -8.98 -10.27 -13.81
CA GLY A 51 -7.66 -10.13 -14.42
C GLY A 51 -7.63 -9.21 -15.64
N ARG A 52 -8.68 -8.41 -15.86
CA ARG A 52 -8.74 -7.37 -16.90
C ARG A 52 -8.85 -5.99 -16.25
N TYR A 53 -8.37 -4.95 -16.92
CA TYR A 53 -8.51 -3.57 -16.46
C TYR A 53 -9.60 -2.86 -17.26
N ASP A 54 -10.67 -2.49 -16.59
CA ASP A 54 -11.84 -1.77 -17.16
C ASP A 54 -12.01 -0.37 -16.54
N GLY A 55 -10.95 0.17 -15.93
CA GLY A 55 -10.93 1.50 -15.34
C GLY A 55 -11.29 1.55 -13.85
N LEU A 56 -11.41 2.77 -13.31
CA LEU A 56 -11.55 3.02 -11.87
C LEU A 56 -12.92 2.63 -11.27
N ALA A 57 -13.91 2.30 -12.11
CA ALA A 57 -15.20 1.81 -11.63
C ALA A 57 -15.14 0.34 -11.18
N GLN A 58 -14.11 -0.38 -11.61
CA GLN A 58 -13.89 -1.78 -11.28
C GLN A 58 -13.27 -1.94 -9.90
N LYS A 59 -13.55 -3.07 -9.24
CA LYS A 59 -12.80 -3.47 -8.05
C LYS A 59 -11.36 -3.80 -8.42
N GLN A 60 -10.41 -3.14 -7.78
CA GLN A 60 -8.99 -3.35 -8.04
C GLN A 60 -8.17 -3.17 -6.76
N VAL A 61 -7.03 -3.85 -6.70
CA VAL A 61 -6.04 -3.64 -5.64
C VAL A 61 -4.69 -3.32 -6.25
N LEU A 62 -4.07 -2.25 -5.77
CA LEU A 62 -2.66 -1.96 -6.01
C LEU A 62 -1.86 -2.40 -4.79
N ILE A 63 -0.98 -3.37 -4.96
CA ILE A 63 -0.11 -3.90 -3.90
C ILE A 63 1.30 -3.39 -4.17
N ILE A 64 1.93 -2.72 -3.21
CA ILE A 64 3.31 -2.25 -3.27
C ILE A 64 4.12 -3.00 -2.20
N THR A 65 5.22 -3.63 -2.60
CA THR A 65 6.16 -4.30 -1.69
C THR A 65 7.49 -3.56 -1.73
N TYR A 66 7.85 -2.94 -0.62
CA TYR A 66 9.13 -2.25 -0.45
C TYR A 66 10.25 -3.28 -0.28
N LYS A 67 11.36 -3.08 -1.00
CA LYS A 67 12.43 -4.08 -1.08
C LYS A 67 13.65 -3.74 -0.25
N ARG A 68 13.79 -2.52 0.25
CA ARG A 68 14.98 -2.11 1.02
C ARG A 68 14.65 -1.10 2.10
N ASP A 69 15.58 -1.01 3.03
CA ASP A 69 15.74 0.16 3.91
C ASP A 69 16.32 1.28 3.05
N ILE A 70 15.58 2.36 2.84
CA ILE A 70 16.03 3.49 2.02
C ILE A 70 15.70 4.76 2.78
N ALA A 71 16.70 5.61 2.95
CA ALA A 71 16.53 6.94 3.51
C ALA A 71 15.64 7.75 2.55
N ARG A 72 14.69 8.49 3.11
CA ARG A 72 13.78 9.35 2.34
C ARG A 72 14.49 10.27 1.33
N GLU A 73 15.65 10.79 1.72
CA GLU A 73 16.48 11.67 0.90
C GLU A 73 16.95 11.00 -0.40
N ASP A 74 17.42 9.75 -0.33
CA ASP A 74 17.83 8.97 -1.50
C ASP A 74 16.68 8.76 -2.50
N LEU A 75 15.43 8.61 -2.01
CA LEU A 75 14.24 8.43 -2.86
C LEU A 75 13.88 9.70 -3.62
N VAL A 76 14.02 10.87 -2.99
CA VAL A 76 13.70 12.16 -3.61
C VAL A 76 14.71 12.47 -4.70
N ASP A 77 15.99 12.25 -4.42
CA ASP A 77 17.07 12.47 -5.39
C ASP A 77 16.95 11.53 -6.58
N ALA A 78 16.63 10.26 -6.33
CA ALA A 78 16.30 9.28 -7.36
C ALA A 78 15.19 9.71 -8.31
N THR A 79 14.11 10.26 -7.73
CA THR A 79 12.94 10.67 -8.47
C THR A 79 13.25 11.90 -9.32
N ARG A 80 14.02 12.84 -8.77
CA ARG A 80 14.53 14.00 -9.52
C ARG A 80 15.33 13.56 -10.74
N ASP A 81 16.30 12.65 -10.56
CA ASP A 81 17.14 12.15 -11.65
C ASP A 81 16.31 11.49 -12.77
N GLN A 82 15.33 10.67 -12.40
CA GLN A 82 14.45 10.03 -13.38
C GLN A 82 13.58 11.04 -14.14
N TRP A 83 13.06 12.05 -13.46
CA TRP A 83 12.23 13.07 -14.09
C TRP A 83 13.05 13.98 -15.00
N GLN A 84 14.31 14.25 -14.63
CA GLN A 84 15.24 14.95 -15.49
C GLN A 84 15.51 14.15 -16.76
N ALA A 85 15.79 12.85 -16.64
CA ALA A 85 16.04 11.97 -17.78
C ALA A 85 14.82 11.81 -18.71
N GLN A 86 13.60 11.92 -18.17
CA GLN A 86 12.35 11.88 -18.91
C GLN A 86 11.92 13.25 -19.48
N GLY A 87 12.68 14.32 -19.21
CA GLY A 87 12.34 15.68 -19.64
C GLY A 87 11.15 16.30 -18.89
N ILE A 88 10.68 15.66 -17.82
CA ILE A 88 9.56 16.12 -16.98
C ILE A 88 9.94 17.41 -16.27
N LEU A 89 11.16 17.53 -15.74
CA LEU A 89 11.59 18.77 -15.06
C LEU A 89 11.59 19.98 -15.99
N ALA A 90 11.84 19.77 -17.28
CA ALA A 90 11.83 20.84 -18.28
C ALA A 90 10.43 21.14 -18.82
N SER A 91 9.55 20.13 -18.82
CA SER A 91 8.21 20.21 -19.43
C SER A 91 7.12 20.58 -18.42
N GLU A 92 7.33 20.29 -17.13
CA GLU A 92 6.36 20.51 -16.05
C GLU A 92 6.93 21.46 -14.98
N PRO A 93 6.53 22.74 -14.98
CA PRO A 93 7.00 23.75 -14.01
C PRO A 93 6.67 23.41 -12.55
N GLN A 94 5.67 22.54 -12.33
CA GLN A 94 5.25 22.10 -11.00
C GLN A 94 6.09 20.92 -10.46
N SER A 95 6.97 20.34 -11.28
CA SER A 95 7.76 19.17 -10.90
C SER A 95 8.60 19.38 -9.64
N GLU A 96 9.22 20.56 -9.46
CA GLU A 96 9.95 20.88 -8.23
C GLU A 96 9.06 20.96 -6.99
N ALA A 97 7.83 21.48 -7.13
CA ALA A 97 6.86 21.49 -6.03
C ALA A 97 6.41 20.08 -5.67
N TRP A 98 6.27 19.18 -6.66
CA TRP A 98 6.00 17.77 -6.41
C TRP A 98 7.16 17.05 -5.75
N LEU A 99 8.42 17.35 -6.12
CA LEU A 99 9.61 16.82 -5.44
C LEU A 99 9.68 17.28 -3.97
N GLN A 100 9.33 18.53 -3.68
CA GLN A 100 9.21 19.02 -2.29
C GLN A 100 8.06 18.37 -1.53
N MET A 101 6.92 18.12 -2.19
CA MET A 101 5.83 17.38 -1.57
C MET A 101 6.28 15.95 -1.24
N LEU A 102 6.96 15.27 -2.17
CA LEU A 102 7.49 13.92 -1.98
C LEU A 102 8.48 13.84 -0.80
N SER A 103 9.36 14.85 -0.63
CA SER A 103 10.26 14.90 0.53
C SER A 103 9.55 15.09 1.87
N SER A 104 8.34 15.68 1.86
CA SER A 104 7.55 15.89 3.07
C SER A 104 6.70 14.68 3.46
N VAL A 105 6.23 13.89 2.49
CA VAL A 105 5.27 12.79 2.72
C VAL A 105 5.88 11.40 2.72
N TRP A 106 7.06 11.20 2.13
CA TRP A 106 7.71 9.90 2.18
C TRP A 106 8.32 9.63 3.56
N PRO A 107 8.00 8.51 4.22
CA PRO A 107 8.74 8.04 5.38
C PRO A 107 10.02 7.33 4.94
N ASP A 108 10.95 7.08 5.87
CA ASP A 108 11.97 6.06 5.66
C ASP A 108 11.26 4.71 5.46
N VAL A 109 11.58 4.01 4.38
CA VAL A 109 10.93 2.74 4.03
C VAL A 109 11.79 1.59 4.52
N THR A 110 11.18 0.59 5.16
CA THR A 110 11.86 -0.62 5.65
C THR A 110 11.60 -1.80 4.72
N SER A 111 12.62 -2.65 4.49
CA SER A 111 12.55 -3.80 3.59
C SER A 111 11.47 -4.80 4.03
N GLY A 112 10.63 -5.23 3.08
CA GLY A 112 9.63 -6.28 3.28
C GLY A 112 8.25 -5.76 3.69
N THR A 113 8.11 -4.45 3.91
CA THR A 113 6.81 -3.83 4.18
C THR A 113 5.92 -3.87 2.93
N GLN A 114 4.63 -4.15 3.14
CA GLN A 114 3.63 -4.12 2.07
C GLN A 114 2.53 -3.11 2.37
N LEU A 115 2.18 -2.34 1.35
CA LEU A 115 1.02 -1.46 1.34
C LEU A 115 0.07 -1.93 0.24
N ALA A 116 -1.21 -2.05 0.53
CA ALA A 116 -2.22 -2.33 -0.47
C ALA A 116 -3.32 -1.26 -0.46
N PHE A 117 -3.64 -0.74 -1.63
CA PHE A 117 -4.76 0.17 -1.84
C PHE A 117 -5.85 -0.56 -2.61
N VAL A 118 -6.97 -0.82 -1.93
CA VAL A 118 -8.14 -1.50 -2.50
C VAL A 118 -9.14 -0.43 -2.91
N LEU A 119 -9.48 -0.40 -4.19
CA LEU A 119 -10.57 0.41 -4.72
C LEU A 119 -11.79 -0.49 -4.91
N ASN A 120 -12.89 -0.15 -4.26
CA ASN A 120 -14.18 -0.82 -4.40
C ASN A 120 -15.27 0.23 -4.48
N ASP A 121 -16.05 0.26 -5.56
CA ASP A 121 -17.18 1.19 -5.74
C ASP A 121 -16.80 2.67 -5.48
N ARG A 122 -15.64 3.09 -6.02
CA ARG A 122 -15.00 4.42 -5.82
C ARG A 122 -14.56 4.73 -4.39
N GLN A 123 -14.70 3.81 -3.45
CA GLN A 123 -14.15 3.94 -2.11
C GLN A 123 -12.78 3.27 -2.05
N GLY A 124 -11.78 4.01 -1.56
CA GLY A 124 -10.43 3.54 -1.36
C GLY A 124 -10.20 3.09 0.08
N GLN A 125 -9.57 1.93 0.27
CA GLN A 125 -9.12 1.44 1.57
C GLN A 125 -7.64 1.10 1.53
N PHE A 126 -6.90 1.54 2.54
CA PHE A 126 -5.48 1.24 2.70
C PHE A 126 -5.26 0.10 3.70
N TRP A 127 -4.38 -0.81 3.34
CA TRP A 127 -3.91 -1.90 4.18
C TRP A 127 -2.40 -1.80 4.33
N TYR A 128 -1.92 -1.99 5.55
CA TYR A 128 -0.50 -1.98 5.88
C TYR A 128 -0.11 -3.31 6.51
N ARG A 129 0.96 -3.91 6.00
CA ARG A 129 1.60 -5.08 6.58
C ARG A 129 3.06 -4.77 6.83
N ALA A 130 3.42 -4.67 8.11
CA ALA A 130 4.79 -4.52 8.53
C ALA A 130 5.64 -5.71 8.09
N SER A 131 6.91 -5.45 7.81
CA SER A 131 7.91 -6.49 7.61
C SER A 131 8.11 -7.31 8.88
N SER A 132 8.38 -8.61 8.75
CA SER A 132 8.79 -9.46 9.88
C SER A 132 10.06 -8.95 10.56
N ALA A 133 10.93 -8.23 9.84
CA ALA A 133 12.12 -7.59 10.41
C ALA A 133 11.77 -6.47 11.42
N GLN A 134 10.66 -5.75 11.18
CA GLN A 134 10.21 -4.63 12.02
C GLN A 134 9.62 -5.09 13.36
N LYS A 135 9.23 -6.37 13.49
CA LYS A 135 8.67 -6.93 14.73
C LYS A 135 9.73 -7.16 15.83
N THR A 136 11.01 -6.93 15.55
CA THR A 136 12.13 -7.36 16.41
C THR A 136 12.93 -6.22 17.05
N LEU A 137 12.49 -4.96 16.96
CA LEU A 137 13.09 -3.86 17.73
C LEU A 137 12.25 -3.56 18.99
N PRO A 138 12.65 -4.04 20.17
CA PRO A 138 12.20 -3.43 21.42
C PRO A 138 12.86 -2.06 21.58
N HIS A 139 12.07 -1.07 21.96
CA HIS A 139 12.57 0.18 22.55
C HIS A 139 13.24 -0.10 23.91
#